data_AF-A0A4R5YH71-F1
#
_entry.id   AF-A0A4R5YH71-F1
#
_cell.length_a   1.000
_cell.length_b   1.000
_cell.length_c   1.000
_cell.angle_alpha   90.00
_cell.angle_beta   90.00
_cell.angle_gamma   90.00
#
_symmetry.space_group_name_H-M   'P 1'
#
loop_
_entity.id
_entity.type
_entity.pdbx_description
1 polymer ?
#
loop_
_entity_poly.entity_id
_entity_poly.type
_entity_poly.pdbx_seq_one_letter_code
_entity_poly.pdbx_strand_id
1 'polypeptide(L)'
;MRQHPFRDPFVPVVRCAADLLAVVPHTLGYWPADSLVLFAAGGGTAGACVRVDLPAGPSDERLGEAFVAELADLVAHDTLSDRVFVIVYTSPPPGDPSGAAAPPAAVDGVLAVVDEAARRAGRAVAARWIVAGDRWWPAEDPADVQDVADIEDSAVNAALVASGSSYAAAPRLAMDQEYGALPAGTARATGQAAVRWARAGADAWHRLDRLGPALSVWTGVLATVRGAPGGAVPAVLDHDDDLLGFLAASLADPVLADLLLAACATDDLDGVLAAAAMWAELCDDVDDRADGPDAPGVPIGPTRAPLPAGVPPVPRRPAAGRGGTASGPAADRVPVPDAGELVRLSRVLSGEWAETPHWSLLDTLYRVLQVLGWLLEPTGLGPGPGPEPGPEPGAGTAGGAAENSAGTDDEARGRAVLAGVLVELAQLNRFRARGSHTAHFVRRATALLPGHPPALRVLRLADARPVPLWARDRATAWRS
;
A
#
# COMPACT_ATOMS: atom_id res chain seq x y z
N MET A 1 22.47 2.22 -29.73
CA MET A 1 22.57 3.57 -29.12
C MET A 1 23.35 3.44 -27.84
N ARG A 2 24.51 4.09 -27.73
CA ARG A 2 25.36 4.04 -26.53
C ARG A 2 24.59 4.69 -25.38
N GLN A 3 24.32 3.93 -24.32
CA GLN A 3 23.75 4.46 -23.08
C GLN A 3 24.81 5.38 -22.45
N HIS A 4 24.57 6.69 -22.49
CA HIS A 4 25.20 7.60 -21.54
C HIS A 4 24.49 7.37 -20.19
N PRO A 5 25.22 7.09 -19.10
CA PRO A 5 24.61 7.03 -17.79
C PRO A 5 24.25 8.47 -17.42
N PHE A 6 22.97 8.83 -17.54
CA PHE A 6 22.46 9.96 -16.79
C PHE A 6 22.64 9.59 -15.33
N ARG A 7 23.68 10.14 -14.68
CA ARG A 7 23.72 10.18 -13.22
C ARG A 7 22.48 10.97 -12.81
N ASP A 8 21.57 10.31 -12.13
CA ASP A 8 20.45 10.96 -11.47
C ASP A 8 21.02 12.13 -10.64
N PRO A 9 20.64 13.39 -10.92
CA PRO A 9 21.16 14.55 -10.20
C PRO A 9 20.79 14.55 -8.72
N PHE A 10 19.91 13.63 -8.28
CA PHE A 10 19.45 13.50 -6.91
C PHE A 10 19.98 12.27 -6.16
N VAL A 11 21.01 11.56 -6.67
CA VAL A 11 21.67 10.52 -5.86
C VAL A 11 22.21 11.18 -4.59
N PRO A 12 21.62 10.92 -3.41
CA PRO A 12 22.02 11.61 -2.19
C PRO A 12 23.43 11.17 -1.83
N VAL A 13 24.36 12.12 -1.76
CA VAL A 13 25.72 11.83 -1.28
C VAL A 13 25.75 12.13 0.20
N VAL A 14 25.91 11.10 1.02
CA VAL A 14 26.11 11.24 2.47
C VAL A 14 27.43 11.96 2.73
N ARG A 15 27.39 13.12 3.39
CA ARG A 15 28.57 13.94 3.69
C ARG A 15 28.83 14.11 5.18
N CYS A 16 27.79 14.03 6.01
CA CYS A 16 27.89 14.15 7.46
C CYS A 16 27.12 13.04 8.18
N ALA A 17 27.21 13.04 9.52
CA ALA A 17 26.44 12.12 10.35
C ALA A 17 24.93 12.33 10.19
N ALA A 18 24.45 13.59 10.18
CA ALA A 18 23.04 13.90 9.98
C ALA A 18 22.49 13.33 8.66
N ASP A 19 23.25 13.42 7.57
CA ASP A 19 22.89 12.80 6.28
C ASP A 19 22.74 11.27 6.38
N LEU A 20 23.62 10.60 7.15
CA LEU A 20 23.55 9.15 7.35
C LEU A 20 22.34 8.78 8.20
N LEU A 21 22.12 9.51 9.30
CA LEU A 21 21.00 9.30 10.21
C LEU A 21 19.65 9.49 9.49
N ALA A 22 19.58 10.42 8.52
CA ALA A 22 18.39 10.64 7.71
C ALA A 22 18.00 9.42 6.84
N VAL A 23 18.96 8.59 6.43
CA VAL A 23 18.68 7.38 5.64
C VAL A 23 17.88 6.35 6.44
N VAL A 24 18.09 6.29 7.76
CA VAL A 24 17.51 5.26 8.65
C VAL A 24 15.97 5.26 8.62
N PRO A 25 15.26 6.36 8.96
CA PRO A 25 13.80 6.34 8.98
C PRO A 25 13.21 6.11 7.59
N HIS A 26 13.86 6.59 6.53
CA HIS A 26 13.46 6.32 5.15
C HIS A 26 13.63 4.86 4.72
N THR A 27 14.63 4.16 5.28
CA THR A 27 14.85 2.74 5.01
C THR A 27 13.89 1.86 5.81
N LEU A 28 13.58 2.26 7.04
CA LEU A 28 12.67 1.54 7.94
C LEU A 28 11.18 1.87 7.67
N GLY A 29 10.89 3.01 7.05
CA GLY A 29 9.52 3.51 6.83
C GLY A 29 8.91 4.22 8.04
N TYR A 30 9.65 4.37 9.14
CA TYR A 30 9.22 5.09 10.34
C TYR A 30 10.41 5.62 11.15
N TRP A 31 10.14 6.61 12.01
CA TRP A 31 11.09 7.07 13.01
C TRP A 31 11.24 6.02 14.12
N PRO A 32 12.46 5.47 14.33
CA PRO A 32 12.66 4.42 15.33
C PRO A 32 12.53 4.96 16.76
N ALA A 33 12.13 4.09 17.68
CA ALA A 33 12.05 4.37 19.11
C ALA A 33 12.44 3.12 19.90
N ASP A 34 13.16 3.34 21.01
CA ASP A 34 13.64 2.33 21.97
C ASP A 34 14.24 1.09 21.27
N SER A 35 15.17 1.34 20.34
CA SER A 35 15.73 0.32 19.45
C SER A 35 17.18 0.60 19.07
N LEU A 36 17.92 -0.47 18.80
CA LEU A 36 19.22 -0.45 18.16
C LEU A 36 19.05 -0.57 16.64
N VAL A 37 19.75 0.26 15.87
CA VAL A 37 19.83 0.13 14.41
C VAL A 37 21.27 -0.15 14.00
N LEU A 38 21.45 -1.22 13.24
CA LEU A 38 22.67 -1.54 12.53
C LEU A 38 22.53 -1.09 11.08
N PHE A 39 23.42 -0.21 10.64
CA PHE A 39 23.43 0.30 9.28
C PHE A 39 24.77 -0.04 8.63
N ALA A 40 24.76 -0.96 7.69
CA ALA A 40 25.94 -1.35 6.94
C ALA A 40 26.09 -0.44 5.70
N ALA A 41 27.32 -0.07 5.34
CA ALA A 41 27.59 0.64 4.09
C ALA A 41 28.96 0.25 3.53
N GLY A 42 29.09 0.30 2.21
CA GLY A 42 30.31 -0.05 1.52
C GLY A 42 30.34 0.36 0.05
N GLY A 43 31.53 0.62 -0.49
CA GLY A 43 31.72 0.91 -1.92
C GLY A 43 30.95 2.13 -2.48
N GLY A 44 30.48 3.04 -1.62
CA GLY A 44 29.63 4.19 -2.00
C GLY A 44 28.13 3.89 -2.05
N THR A 45 27.69 2.73 -1.56
CA THR A 45 26.29 2.32 -1.49
C THR A 45 25.88 1.99 -0.04
N ALA A 46 24.62 2.28 0.30
CA ALA A 46 24.00 1.80 1.53
C ALA A 46 23.80 0.27 1.44
N GLY A 47 24.18 -0.44 2.50
CA GLY A 47 24.00 -1.88 2.66
C GLY A 47 22.76 -2.20 3.49
N ALA A 48 22.80 -3.29 4.25
CA ALA A 48 21.69 -3.68 5.12
C ALA A 48 21.42 -2.65 6.23
N CYS A 49 20.15 -2.31 6.46
CA CYS A 49 19.69 -1.50 7.58
C CYS A 49 18.72 -2.36 8.41
N VAL A 50 19.10 -2.71 9.63
CA VAL A 50 18.31 -3.59 10.49
C VAL A 50 18.06 -2.91 11.83
N ARG A 51 16.80 -2.93 12.26
CA ARG A 51 16.37 -2.50 13.58
C ARG A 51 16.19 -3.72 14.48
N VAL A 52 16.69 -3.62 15.70
CA VAL A 52 16.56 -4.62 16.77
C VAL A 52 15.97 -3.92 17.99
N ASP A 53 14.96 -4.51 18.61
CA ASP A 53 14.40 -3.98 19.85
C ASP A 53 15.43 -4.09 20.98
N LEU A 54 15.52 -3.06 21.83
CA LEU A 54 16.39 -3.12 23.00
C LEU A 54 15.80 -4.07 24.05
N PRO A 55 16.61 -4.94 24.69
CA PRO A 55 16.11 -5.81 25.74
C PRO A 55 15.56 -5.00 26.92
N ALA A 56 14.42 -5.43 27.46
CA ALA A 56 13.66 -4.70 28.49
C ALA A 56 14.34 -4.62 29.88
N GLY A 57 15.56 -5.10 30.04
CA GLY A 57 16.34 -4.95 31.26
C GLY A 57 17.56 -5.88 31.34
N PRO A 58 18.66 -5.44 31.97
CA PRO A 58 19.86 -6.26 32.17
C PRO A 58 19.70 -7.10 33.45
N SER A 59 19.25 -8.34 33.34
CA SER A 59 19.29 -9.26 34.49
C SER A 59 19.47 -10.74 34.16
N ASP A 60 19.57 -11.12 32.88
CA ASP A 60 19.82 -12.51 32.49
C ASP A 60 20.99 -12.59 31.48
N GLU A 61 22.14 -13.07 31.96
CA GLU A 61 23.36 -13.24 31.17
C GLU A 61 23.15 -14.16 29.95
N ARG A 62 22.21 -15.11 30.02
CA ARG A 62 21.91 -16.01 28.88
C ARG A 62 21.15 -15.30 27.76
N LEU A 63 20.24 -14.38 28.12
CA LEU A 63 19.58 -13.51 27.15
C LEU A 63 20.57 -12.56 26.49
N GLY A 64 21.57 -12.07 27.25
CA GLY A 64 22.67 -11.26 26.72
C GLY A 64 23.51 -12.03 25.69
N GLU A 65 23.92 -13.25 26.01
CA GLU A 65 24.74 -14.08 25.10
C GLU A 65 24.00 -14.48 23.82
N ALA A 66 22.72 -14.85 23.93
CA ALA A 66 21.89 -15.16 22.77
C ALA A 66 21.73 -13.94 21.86
N PHE A 67 21.50 -12.76 22.44
CA PHE A 67 21.38 -11.50 21.70
C PHE A 67 22.68 -11.09 21.01
N VAL A 68 23.83 -11.27 21.68
CA VAL A 68 25.16 -11.05 21.08
C VAL A 68 25.39 -11.99 19.90
N ALA A 69 25.03 -13.28 20.03
CA ALA A 69 25.19 -14.25 18.95
C ALA A 69 24.32 -13.89 17.73
N GLU A 70 23.06 -13.51 17.96
CA GLU A 70 22.15 -13.08 16.89
C GLU A 70 22.63 -11.81 16.18
N LEU A 71 23.09 -10.80 16.94
CA LEU A 71 23.70 -9.60 16.37
C LEU A 71 24.97 -9.92 15.59
N ALA A 72 25.82 -10.83 16.07
CA ALA A 72 27.05 -11.23 15.38
C ALA A 72 26.74 -11.91 14.04
N ASP A 73 25.75 -12.81 14.01
CA ASP A 73 25.29 -13.44 12.78
C ASP A 73 24.75 -12.40 11.80
N LEU A 74 23.97 -11.43 12.28
CA LEU A 74 23.38 -10.38 11.46
C LEU A 74 24.45 -9.46 10.84
N VAL A 75 25.47 -9.10 11.62
CA VAL A 75 26.63 -8.32 11.15
C VAL A 75 27.52 -9.13 10.19
N ALA A 76 27.61 -10.45 10.36
CA ALA A 76 28.40 -11.32 9.49
C ALA A 76 27.73 -11.59 8.12
N HIS A 77 26.39 -11.57 8.06
CA HIS A 77 25.63 -11.86 6.84
C HIS A 77 25.86 -10.85 5.71
N ASP A 78 26.14 -9.59 6.03
CA ASP A 78 26.50 -8.60 5.01
C ASP A 78 27.99 -8.70 4.65
N THR A 79 28.24 -9.40 3.54
CA THR A 79 29.59 -9.61 3.00
C THR A 79 30.05 -8.50 2.04
N LEU A 80 29.13 -7.62 1.62
CA LEU A 80 29.39 -6.57 0.63
C LEU A 80 29.73 -5.23 1.27
N SER A 81 29.28 -5.00 2.51
CA SER A 81 29.60 -3.80 3.28
C SER A 81 30.93 -3.93 4.02
N ASP A 82 31.76 -2.89 3.93
CA ASP A 82 33.04 -2.78 4.62
C ASP A 82 32.98 -1.94 5.91
N ARG A 83 31.84 -1.28 6.18
CA ARG A 83 31.61 -0.50 7.42
C ARG A 83 30.24 -0.80 8.01
N VAL A 84 30.20 -0.85 9.35
CA VAL A 84 28.96 -0.96 10.12
C VAL A 84 28.84 0.26 11.03
N PHE A 85 27.70 0.92 10.97
CA PHE A 85 27.32 2.05 11.81
C PHE A 85 26.25 1.60 12.79
N VAL A 86 26.26 2.21 13.97
CA VAL A 86 25.37 1.83 15.08
C VAL A 86 24.62 3.07 15.52
N ILE A 87 23.29 2.97 15.61
CA ILE A 87 22.44 4.04 16.11
C ILE A 87 21.55 3.50 17.22
N VAL A 88 21.60 4.11 18.40
CA VAL A 88 20.71 3.77 19.52
C VAL A 88 19.63 4.83 19.62
N TYR A 89 18.39 4.44 19.34
CA TYR A 89 17.21 5.28 19.55
C TYR A 89 16.64 4.99 20.93
N THR A 90 16.50 6.01 21.77
CA THR A 90 16.01 5.85 23.14
C THR A 90 15.17 7.04 23.60
N SER A 91 14.26 6.81 24.52
CA SER A 91 13.52 7.89 25.17
C SER A 91 14.40 8.63 26.21
N PRO A 92 14.28 9.97 26.34
CA PRO A 92 14.98 10.70 27.39
C PRO A 92 14.51 10.25 28.79
N PRO A 93 15.40 10.24 29.80
CA PRO A 93 15.04 9.78 31.13
C PRO A 93 13.92 10.64 31.76
N PRO A 94 12.98 10.05 32.52
CA PRO A 94 11.94 10.80 33.20
C PRO A 94 12.54 11.82 34.18
N GLY A 95 12.27 13.10 33.98
CA GLY A 95 12.69 14.18 34.88
C GLY A 95 13.82 15.08 34.36
N ASP A 96 14.44 14.74 33.21
CA ASP A 96 15.32 15.66 32.47
C ASP A 96 14.83 15.82 31.02
N PRO A 97 13.86 16.72 30.77
CA PRO A 97 13.35 16.99 29.43
C PRO A 97 14.37 17.69 28.53
N SER A 98 15.54 18.06 29.04
CA SER A 98 16.61 18.69 28.24
C SER A 98 17.55 17.68 27.60
N GLY A 99 17.50 16.40 27.97
CA GLY A 99 18.41 15.37 27.46
C GLY A 99 19.90 15.63 27.75
N ALA A 100 20.21 16.51 28.71
CA ALA A 100 21.58 16.92 29.04
C ALA A 100 22.26 16.00 30.06
N ALA A 101 21.50 15.12 30.73
CA ALA A 101 22.02 14.09 31.59
C ALA A 101 22.71 12.96 30.80
N ALA A 102 23.74 12.38 31.43
CA ALA A 102 24.51 11.25 30.92
C ALA A 102 23.61 10.15 30.31
N PRO A 103 24.08 9.45 29.25
CA PRO A 103 23.32 8.39 28.62
C PRO A 103 22.77 7.42 29.68
N PRO A 104 21.53 6.93 29.55
CA PRO A 104 21.02 5.92 30.46
C PRO A 104 22.04 4.77 30.56
N ALA A 105 22.33 4.25 31.76
CA ALA A 105 23.27 3.13 31.94
C ALA A 105 22.94 1.88 31.06
N ALA A 106 21.71 1.82 30.54
CA ALA A 106 21.29 0.85 29.54
C ALA A 106 21.98 1.01 28.16
N VAL A 107 22.31 2.24 27.74
CA VAL A 107 22.97 2.52 26.45
C VAL A 107 24.41 1.99 26.45
N ASP A 108 25.19 2.22 27.50
CA ASP A 108 26.56 1.71 27.61
C ASP A 108 26.60 0.18 27.54
N GLY A 109 25.64 -0.48 28.21
CA GLY A 109 25.49 -1.94 28.13
C GLY A 109 25.16 -2.44 26.72
N VAL A 110 24.29 -1.73 25.99
CA VAL A 110 23.96 -2.04 24.59
C VAL A 110 25.18 -1.85 23.69
N LEU A 111 25.93 -0.77 23.85
CA LEU A 111 27.14 -0.53 23.06
C LEU A 111 28.21 -1.60 23.33
N ALA A 112 28.39 -2.04 24.57
CA ALA A 112 29.30 -3.13 24.91
C ALA A 112 28.90 -4.47 24.24
N VAL A 113 27.60 -4.77 24.19
CA VAL A 113 27.07 -5.94 23.48
C VAL A 113 27.34 -5.86 21.97
N VAL A 114 27.13 -4.68 21.38
CA VAL A 114 27.40 -4.46 19.95
C VAL A 114 28.88 -4.62 19.63
N ASP A 115 29.76 -4.14 20.50
CA ASP A 115 31.21 -4.28 20.34
C ASP A 115 31.65 -5.74 20.38
N GLU A 116 31.08 -6.52 21.29
CA GLU A 116 31.33 -7.95 21.37
C GLU A 116 30.80 -8.69 20.13
N ALA A 117 29.60 -8.34 19.66
CA ALA A 117 29.02 -8.93 18.44
C ALA A 117 29.86 -8.61 17.19
N ALA A 118 30.27 -7.36 17.02
CA ALA A 118 31.14 -6.94 15.92
C ALA A 118 32.49 -7.66 15.97
N ARG A 119 33.07 -7.80 17.17
CA ARG A 119 34.32 -8.55 17.38
C ARG A 119 34.18 -10.02 16.98
N ARG A 120 33.07 -10.69 17.31
CA ARG A 120 32.79 -12.08 16.91
C ARG A 120 32.62 -12.23 15.39
N ALA A 121 31.99 -11.25 14.76
CA ALA A 121 31.83 -11.19 13.31
C ALA A 121 33.12 -10.79 12.56
N GLY A 122 34.20 -10.43 13.26
CA GLY A 122 35.44 -9.93 12.65
C GLY A 122 35.25 -8.58 11.93
N ARG A 123 34.29 -7.76 12.40
CA ARG A 123 33.97 -6.44 11.84
C ARG A 123 34.34 -5.34 12.83
N ALA A 124 34.59 -4.14 12.32
CA ALA A 124 34.77 -2.94 13.12
C ALA A 124 33.52 -2.05 13.00
N VAL A 125 33.08 -1.50 14.11
CA VAL A 125 32.06 -0.44 14.13
C VAL A 125 32.73 0.87 13.75
N ALA A 126 32.24 1.50 12.69
CA ALA A 126 32.85 2.69 12.11
C ALA A 126 32.52 3.97 12.88
N ALA A 127 31.29 4.09 13.38
CA ALA A 127 30.85 5.18 14.25
C ALA A 127 29.54 4.78 14.96
N ARG A 128 29.25 5.46 16.07
CA ARG A 128 28.09 5.21 16.93
C ARG A 128 27.38 6.53 17.24
N TRP A 129 26.06 6.53 17.19
CA TRP A 129 25.24 7.69 17.58
C TRP A 129 24.13 7.29 18.53
N ILE A 130 23.79 8.20 19.43
CA ILE A 130 22.61 8.12 20.28
C ILE A 130 21.62 9.15 19.77
N VAL A 131 20.38 8.74 19.55
CA VAL A 131 19.24 9.62 19.24
C VAL A 131 18.26 9.52 20.39
N ALA A 132 18.06 10.62 21.10
CA ALA A 132 17.21 10.69 22.28
C ALA A 132 16.25 11.87 22.20
N GLY A 133 14.98 11.58 21.93
CA GLY A 133 13.97 12.62 21.74
C GLY A 133 14.29 13.51 20.54
N ASP A 134 14.47 14.81 20.80
CA ASP A 134 14.80 15.86 19.82
C ASP A 134 16.31 16.12 19.70
N ARG A 135 17.15 15.28 20.32
CA ARG A 135 18.61 15.46 20.32
C ARG A 135 19.33 14.21 19.88
N TRP A 136 20.56 14.40 19.40
CA TRP A 136 21.47 13.30 19.09
C TRP A 136 22.93 13.70 19.30
N TRP A 137 23.80 12.72 19.51
CA TRP A 137 25.24 12.93 19.71
C TRP A 137 26.06 11.68 19.32
N PRO A 138 27.35 11.83 18.96
CA PRO A 138 28.27 10.71 18.83
C PRO A 138 28.50 10.01 20.17
N ALA A 139 28.54 8.67 20.20
CA ALA A 139 28.78 7.94 21.45
C ALA A 139 30.18 8.23 22.03
N GLU A 140 31.15 8.44 21.16
CA GLU A 140 32.53 8.74 21.50
C GLU A 140 32.73 10.19 21.99
N ASP A 141 31.80 11.10 21.71
CA ASP A 141 31.81 12.49 22.17
C ASP A 141 30.43 12.95 22.65
N PRO A 142 30.01 12.54 23.86
CA PRO A 142 28.69 12.89 24.40
C PRO A 142 28.47 14.39 24.66
N ALA A 143 29.51 15.22 24.55
CA ALA A 143 29.39 16.67 24.70
C ALA A 143 28.97 17.35 23.39
N ASP A 144 29.15 16.71 22.23
CA ASP A 144 28.74 17.19 20.91
C ASP A 144 27.25 16.89 20.64
N VAL A 145 26.40 17.55 21.42
CA VAL A 145 24.93 17.39 21.33
C VAL A 145 24.38 18.28 20.22
N GLN A 146 23.61 17.67 19.32
CA GLN A 146 23.03 18.27 18.12
C GLN A 146 21.49 18.09 18.12
N ASP A 147 20.80 18.88 17.29
CA ASP A 147 19.33 18.86 17.20
C ASP A 147 18.89 17.84 16.13
N VAL A 148 17.82 17.10 16.36
CA VAL A 148 17.23 16.21 15.36
C VAL A 148 16.78 16.97 14.12
N ALA A 149 16.47 18.26 14.24
CA ALA A 149 16.22 19.15 13.10
C ALA A 149 17.39 19.13 12.09
N ASP A 150 18.64 18.90 12.52
CA ASP A 150 19.78 18.78 11.60
C ASP A 150 19.67 17.54 10.71
N ILE A 151 19.04 16.47 11.19
CA ILE A 151 18.74 15.24 10.44
C ILE A 151 17.60 15.51 9.45
N GLU A 152 16.52 16.15 9.93
CA GLU A 152 15.33 16.48 9.14
C GLU A 152 15.61 17.49 8.03
N ASP A 153 16.48 18.48 8.29
CA ASP A 153 16.87 19.52 7.33
C ASP A 153 18.09 19.12 6.48
N SER A 154 18.60 17.89 6.64
CA SER A 154 19.75 17.40 5.88
C SER A 154 19.47 17.34 4.38
N ALA A 155 20.52 17.54 3.57
CA ALA A 155 20.40 17.48 2.11
C ALA A 155 19.97 16.08 1.64
N VAL A 156 20.36 15.03 2.35
CA VAL A 156 19.93 13.66 2.07
C VAL A 156 18.46 13.45 2.39
N ASN A 157 17.95 13.92 3.54
CA ASN A 157 16.51 13.86 3.85
C ASN A 157 15.69 14.57 2.77
N ALA A 158 16.08 15.80 2.42
CA ALA A 158 15.42 16.57 1.36
C ALA A 158 15.42 15.84 0.01
N ALA A 159 16.54 15.22 -0.38
CA ALA A 159 16.64 14.46 -1.62
C ALA A 159 15.80 13.18 -1.59
N LEU A 160 15.78 12.45 -0.47
CA LEU A 160 14.95 11.25 -0.29
C LEU A 160 13.46 11.60 -0.34
N VAL A 161 13.04 12.67 0.34
CA VAL A 161 11.66 13.19 0.27
C VAL A 161 11.31 13.64 -1.15
N ALA A 162 12.20 14.38 -1.82
CA ALA A 162 12.00 14.77 -3.23
C ALA A 162 11.92 13.57 -4.18
N SER A 163 12.54 12.44 -3.80
CA SER A 163 12.46 11.16 -4.51
C SER A 163 11.22 10.33 -4.11
N GLY A 164 10.33 10.90 -3.30
CA GLY A 164 9.09 10.27 -2.84
C GLY A 164 9.25 9.34 -1.63
N SER A 165 10.37 9.37 -0.93
CA SER A 165 10.49 8.61 0.32
C SER A 165 9.78 9.35 1.45
N SER A 166 9.03 8.62 2.27
CA SER A 166 8.35 9.15 3.46
C SER A 166 8.38 8.12 4.57
N TYR A 167 8.29 8.56 5.82
CA TYR A 167 8.24 7.69 6.98
C TYR A 167 7.19 8.16 7.99
N ALA A 168 6.67 7.24 8.80
CA ALA A 168 5.74 7.57 9.88
C ALA A 168 6.48 8.04 11.14
N ALA A 169 5.78 8.74 12.04
CA ALA A 169 6.36 9.22 13.30
C ALA A 169 6.67 8.12 14.34
N ALA A 170 6.09 6.92 14.20
CA ALA A 170 6.35 5.81 15.13
C ALA A 170 6.14 4.43 14.48
N PRO A 171 6.80 3.37 14.99
CA PRO A 171 6.66 2.01 14.46
C PRO A 171 5.23 1.49 14.50
N ARG A 172 4.51 1.66 15.63
CA ARG A 172 3.11 1.22 15.77
C ARG A 172 2.17 1.94 14.82
N LEU A 173 2.37 3.24 14.60
CA LEU A 173 1.57 4.00 13.65
C LEU A 173 1.86 3.58 12.20
N ALA A 174 3.12 3.28 11.85
CA ALA A 174 3.43 2.67 10.55
C ALA A 174 2.78 1.29 10.42
N MET A 175 2.97 0.40 11.41
CA MET A 175 2.45 -0.96 11.38
C MET A 175 0.92 -1.03 11.40
N ASP A 176 0.23 -0.25 12.23
CA ASP A 176 -1.24 -0.25 12.29
C ASP A 176 -1.87 0.41 11.05
N GLN A 177 -1.19 1.40 10.46
CA GLN A 177 -1.66 2.03 9.23
C GLN A 177 -1.29 1.28 7.96
N GLU A 178 -0.26 0.44 7.97
CA GLU A 178 0.32 -0.17 6.76
C GLU A 178 0.22 -1.70 6.73
N TYR A 179 0.30 -2.33 7.91
CA TYR A 179 0.33 -3.77 8.16
C TYR A 179 -0.71 -4.22 9.20
N GLY A 180 -1.75 -3.41 9.42
CA GLY A 180 -2.85 -3.78 10.30
C GLY A 180 -3.37 -5.18 9.96
N ALA A 181 -3.88 -5.89 10.95
CA ALA A 181 -4.51 -7.16 10.75
C ALA A 181 -5.99 -7.04 11.11
N LEU A 182 -6.81 -7.89 10.51
CA LEU A 182 -8.19 -8.05 10.97
C LEU A 182 -8.19 -8.45 12.45
N PRO A 183 -9.20 -8.02 13.23
CA PRO A 183 -9.37 -8.50 14.60
C PRO A 183 -9.31 -10.03 14.66
N ALA A 184 -8.63 -10.58 15.67
CA ALA A 184 -8.50 -12.02 15.82
C ALA A 184 -9.88 -12.69 15.85
N GLY A 185 -10.04 -13.79 15.11
CA GLY A 185 -11.31 -14.51 14.99
C GLY A 185 -12.30 -13.94 13.97
N THR A 186 -11.90 -12.95 13.16
CA THR A 186 -12.70 -12.47 12.02
C THR A 186 -12.83 -13.56 10.96
N ALA A 187 -13.91 -14.32 10.99
CA ALA A 187 -14.26 -15.29 9.94
C ALA A 187 -15.11 -14.61 8.87
N ARG A 188 -14.64 -14.65 7.62
CA ARG A 188 -15.26 -13.95 6.48
C ARG A 188 -15.22 -14.81 5.22
N ALA A 189 -16.29 -14.76 4.44
CA ALA A 189 -16.38 -15.39 3.11
C ALA A 189 -16.15 -14.36 1.97
N THR A 190 -15.66 -13.16 2.29
CA THR A 190 -15.40 -12.08 1.32
C THR A 190 -14.59 -12.56 0.11
N GLY A 191 -13.51 -13.33 0.30
CA GLY A 191 -12.71 -13.86 -0.81
C GLY A 191 -13.49 -14.78 -1.77
N GLN A 192 -14.36 -15.63 -1.23
CA GLN A 192 -15.24 -16.48 -2.06
C GLN A 192 -16.27 -15.64 -2.82
N ALA A 193 -16.83 -14.62 -2.17
CA ALA A 193 -17.72 -13.67 -2.80
C ALA A 193 -17.03 -12.87 -3.91
N ALA A 194 -15.79 -12.47 -3.68
CA ALA A 194 -14.97 -11.76 -4.67
C ALA A 194 -14.71 -12.61 -5.92
N VAL A 195 -14.36 -13.89 -5.76
CA VAL A 195 -14.20 -14.82 -6.90
C VAL A 195 -15.51 -14.99 -7.67
N ARG A 196 -16.65 -15.12 -6.98
CA ARG A 196 -17.97 -15.19 -7.61
C ARG A 196 -18.27 -13.94 -8.45
N TRP A 197 -18.03 -12.75 -7.89
CA TRP A 197 -18.27 -11.49 -8.59
C TRP A 197 -17.28 -11.27 -9.73
N ALA A 198 -16.01 -11.65 -9.57
CA ALA A 198 -15.01 -11.60 -10.63
C ALA A 198 -15.42 -12.49 -11.82
N ARG A 199 -16.01 -13.65 -11.55
CA ARG A 199 -16.57 -14.53 -12.59
C ARG A 199 -17.80 -13.90 -13.26
N ALA A 200 -18.71 -13.30 -12.49
CA ALA A 200 -19.94 -12.70 -13.02
C ALA A 200 -19.69 -11.42 -13.85
N GLY A 201 -18.66 -10.66 -13.50
CA GLY A 201 -18.31 -9.40 -14.16
C GLY A 201 -17.21 -9.51 -15.23
N ALA A 202 -16.66 -10.71 -15.44
CA ALA A 202 -15.59 -10.93 -16.43
C ALA A 202 -15.93 -10.28 -17.79
N ASP A 203 -14.94 -9.57 -18.34
CA ASP A 203 -14.98 -8.90 -19.65
C ASP A 203 -16.08 -7.84 -19.84
N ALA A 204 -16.72 -7.38 -18.77
CA ALA A 204 -17.85 -6.45 -18.90
C ALA A 204 -17.89 -5.32 -17.86
N TRP A 205 -16.96 -5.26 -16.91
CA TRP A 205 -16.88 -4.20 -15.91
C TRP A 205 -16.65 -2.81 -16.52
N HIS A 206 -15.80 -2.71 -17.54
CA HIS A 206 -15.50 -1.46 -18.27
C HIS A 206 -16.68 -0.90 -19.09
N ARG A 207 -17.80 -1.64 -19.22
CA ARG A 207 -18.97 -1.13 -19.95
C ARG A 207 -19.67 -0.02 -19.18
N LEU A 208 -20.05 1.04 -19.90
CA LEU A 208 -20.65 2.24 -19.30
C LEU A 208 -21.91 1.96 -18.48
N ASP A 209 -22.73 0.98 -18.89
CA ASP A 209 -23.94 0.55 -18.17
C ASP A 209 -23.66 -0.14 -16.82
N ARG A 210 -22.40 -0.54 -16.57
CA ARG A 210 -21.95 -1.12 -15.30
C ARG A 210 -21.09 -0.17 -14.47
N LEU A 211 -20.32 0.70 -15.11
CA LEU A 211 -19.47 1.68 -14.45
C LEU A 211 -20.27 2.59 -13.51
N GLY A 212 -21.38 3.17 -13.99
CA GLY A 212 -22.25 4.05 -13.19
C GLY A 212 -22.76 3.40 -11.91
N PRO A 213 -23.47 2.26 -12.00
CA PRO A 213 -23.95 1.53 -10.82
C PRO A 213 -22.82 1.11 -9.87
N ALA A 214 -21.71 0.59 -10.38
CA ALA A 214 -20.60 0.14 -9.52
C ALA A 214 -19.95 1.30 -8.75
N LEU A 215 -19.69 2.43 -9.42
CA LEU A 215 -19.17 3.64 -8.77
C LEU A 215 -20.18 4.23 -7.77
N SER A 216 -21.48 4.09 -8.02
CA SER A 216 -22.54 4.49 -7.07
C SER A 216 -22.53 3.61 -5.80
N VAL A 217 -22.24 2.31 -5.92
CA VAL A 217 -22.06 1.43 -4.76
C VAL A 217 -20.82 1.87 -3.95
N TRP A 218 -19.70 2.14 -4.63
CA TRP A 218 -18.48 2.65 -3.99
C TRP A 218 -18.72 3.95 -3.24
N THR A 219 -19.34 4.96 -3.87
CA THR A 219 -19.64 6.24 -3.20
C THR A 219 -20.53 6.07 -1.98
N GLY A 220 -21.55 5.20 -2.04
CA GLY A 220 -22.40 4.90 -0.89
C GLY A 220 -21.66 4.24 0.28
N VAL A 221 -20.72 3.33 0.00
CA VAL A 221 -19.88 2.69 1.02
C VAL A 221 -18.89 3.70 1.62
N LEU A 222 -18.22 4.50 0.80
CA LEU A 222 -17.28 5.53 1.26
C LEU A 222 -17.98 6.59 2.12
N ALA A 223 -19.20 7.01 1.76
CA ALA A 223 -20.00 7.92 2.57
C ALA A 223 -20.36 7.31 3.94
N THR A 224 -20.75 6.03 3.96
CA THR A 224 -21.07 5.30 5.20
C THR A 224 -19.85 5.20 6.11
N VAL A 225 -18.70 4.79 5.57
CA VAL A 225 -17.45 4.62 6.33
C VAL A 225 -16.94 5.96 6.88
N ARG A 226 -17.02 7.05 6.09
CA ARG A 226 -16.61 8.39 6.54
C ARG A 226 -17.50 8.93 7.66
N GLY A 227 -18.81 8.65 7.60
CA GLY A 227 -19.79 9.12 8.58
C GLY A 227 -19.86 8.29 9.87
N ALA A 228 -19.13 7.17 9.96
CA ALA A 228 -19.23 6.25 11.09
C ALA A 228 -18.57 6.82 12.37
N PRO A 229 -19.21 6.72 13.54
CA PRO A 229 -18.67 7.21 14.81
C PRO A 229 -17.58 6.31 15.42
N GLY A 230 -17.42 5.08 14.91
CA GLY A 230 -16.27 4.21 15.16
C GLY A 230 -15.34 4.23 13.95
N GLY A 231 -14.03 4.08 14.17
CA GLY A 231 -13.03 4.20 13.10
C GLY A 231 -13.34 3.38 11.84
N ALA A 232 -12.66 3.69 10.74
CA ALA A 232 -12.99 3.15 9.41
C ALA A 232 -13.02 1.61 9.34
N VAL A 233 -12.17 0.90 10.10
CA VAL A 233 -12.08 -0.57 10.05
C VAL A 233 -13.40 -1.24 10.52
N PRO A 234 -13.91 -0.98 11.74
CA PRO A 234 -15.24 -1.45 12.13
C PRO A 234 -16.34 -1.11 11.12
N ALA A 235 -16.36 0.12 10.60
CA ALA A 235 -17.39 0.55 9.65
C ALA A 235 -17.37 -0.24 8.33
N VAL A 236 -16.18 -0.60 7.83
CA VAL A 236 -16.05 -1.47 6.66
C VAL A 236 -16.49 -2.90 6.99
N LEU A 237 -16.13 -3.41 8.17
CA LEU A 237 -16.50 -4.75 8.60
C LEU A 237 -18.00 -4.88 8.89
N ASP A 238 -18.73 -3.80 9.19
CA ASP A 238 -20.19 -3.87 9.35
C ASP A 238 -20.94 -4.20 8.04
N HIS A 239 -20.26 -4.13 6.88
CA HIS A 239 -20.80 -4.60 5.62
C HIS A 239 -20.73 -6.13 5.46
N ASP A 240 -21.67 -6.70 4.72
CA ASP A 240 -21.72 -8.14 4.44
C ASP A 240 -20.65 -8.58 3.41
N ASP A 241 -20.36 -9.88 3.41
CA ASP A 241 -19.35 -10.49 2.52
C ASP A 241 -19.69 -10.37 1.02
N ASP A 242 -20.96 -10.30 0.64
CA ASP A 242 -21.37 -10.18 -0.77
C ASP A 242 -21.03 -8.78 -1.31
N LEU A 243 -21.31 -7.74 -0.53
CA LEU A 243 -20.96 -6.37 -0.83
C LEU A 243 -19.43 -6.17 -0.86
N LEU A 244 -18.72 -6.63 0.17
CA LEU A 244 -17.26 -6.51 0.21
C LEU A 244 -16.59 -7.30 -0.93
N GLY A 245 -17.14 -8.48 -1.27
CA GLY A 245 -16.69 -9.26 -2.42
C GLY A 245 -16.92 -8.56 -3.76
N PHE A 246 -18.06 -7.90 -3.95
CA PHE A 246 -18.36 -7.10 -5.13
C PHE A 246 -17.36 -5.95 -5.30
N LEU A 247 -17.11 -5.18 -4.22
CA LEU A 247 -16.16 -4.07 -4.23
C LEU A 247 -14.77 -4.57 -4.62
N ALA A 248 -14.27 -5.61 -3.96
CA ALA A 248 -12.99 -6.22 -4.27
C ALA A 248 -12.90 -6.65 -5.74
N ALA A 249 -13.89 -7.41 -6.22
CA ALA A 249 -13.92 -7.91 -7.59
C ALA A 249 -13.92 -6.80 -8.65
N SER A 250 -14.59 -5.67 -8.37
CA SER A 250 -14.68 -4.54 -9.29
C SER A 250 -13.31 -3.89 -9.57
N LEU A 251 -12.36 -4.00 -8.62
CA LEU A 251 -10.99 -3.45 -8.76
C LEU A 251 -10.06 -4.31 -9.63
N ALA A 252 -10.51 -5.50 -10.04
CA ALA A 252 -9.80 -6.27 -11.04
C ALA A 252 -9.92 -5.64 -12.45
N ASP A 253 -10.91 -4.76 -12.66
CA ASP A 253 -11.03 -3.97 -13.88
C ASP A 253 -10.27 -2.63 -13.73
N PRO A 254 -9.24 -2.38 -14.55
CA PRO A 254 -8.42 -1.20 -14.42
C PRO A 254 -9.12 0.10 -14.80
N VAL A 255 -10.18 0.06 -15.62
CA VAL A 255 -10.95 1.25 -16.01
C VAL A 255 -11.79 1.69 -14.82
N LEU A 256 -12.52 0.76 -14.20
CA LEU A 256 -13.31 1.05 -13.00
C LEU A 256 -12.43 1.56 -11.86
N ALA A 257 -11.28 0.92 -11.63
CA ALA A 257 -10.34 1.31 -10.59
C ALA A 257 -9.80 2.74 -10.79
N ASP A 258 -9.41 3.08 -12.03
CA ASP A 258 -8.95 4.43 -12.39
C ASP A 258 -10.06 5.49 -12.23
N LEU A 259 -11.28 5.17 -12.63
CA LEU A 259 -12.44 6.06 -12.46
C LEU A 259 -12.76 6.27 -10.98
N LEU A 260 -12.65 5.23 -10.14
CA LEU A 260 -12.84 5.33 -8.70
C LEU A 260 -11.82 6.26 -8.05
N LEU A 261 -10.53 6.12 -8.41
CA LEU A 261 -9.48 7.02 -7.93
C LEU A 261 -9.73 8.46 -8.36
N ALA A 262 -10.09 8.67 -9.64
CA ALA A 262 -10.38 10.00 -10.16
C ALA A 262 -11.56 10.62 -9.42
N ALA A 263 -12.68 9.90 -9.27
CA ALA A 263 -13.86 10.36 -8.56
C ALA A 263 -13.55 10.69 -7.10
N CYS A 264 -12.69 9.89 -6.45
CA CYS A 264 -12.28 10.15 -5.08
C CYS A 264 -11.33 11.37 -4.95
N ALA A 265 -10.48 11.59 -5.94
CA ALA A 265 -9.56 12.72 -5.96
C ALA A 265 -10.28 14.05 -6.26
N THR A 266 -11.29 14.02 -7.13
CA THR A 266 -12.03 15.22 -7.56
C THR A 266 -13.30 15.49 -6.76
N ASP A 267 -13.82 14.50 -6.03
CA ASP A 267 -15.17 14.49 -5.44
C ASP A 267 -16.26 14.80 -6.49
N ASP A 268 -16.07 14.28 -7.71
CA ASP A 268 -16.90 14.59 -8.87
C ASP A 268 -17.19 13.32 -9.68
N LEU A 269 -18.23 12.59 -9.24
CA LEU A 269 -18.67 11.38 -9.92
C LEU A 269 -19.27 11.68 -11.30
N ASP A 270 -20.03 12.77 -11.44
CA ASP A 270 -20.71 13.11 -12.69
C ASP A 270 -19.70 13.44 -13.80
N GLY A 271 -18.67 14.24 -13.49
CA GLY A 271 -17.58 14.53 -14.43
C GLY A 271 -16.79 13.27 -14.83
N VAL A 272 -16.53 12.38 -13.87
CA VAL A 272 -15.86 11.09 -14.13
C VAL A 272 -16.71 10.18 -15.03
N LEU A 273 -18.03 10.16 -14.85
CA LEU A 273 -18.93 9.40 -15.71
C LEU A 273 -19.04 10.01 -17.12
N ALA A 274 -18.99 11.34 -17.24
CA ALA A 274 -18.89 12.03 -18.53
C ALA A 274 -17.58 11.69 -19.27
N ALA A 275 -16.46 11.61 -18.55
CA ALA A 275 -15.18 11.15 -19.08
C ALA A 275 -15.24 9.68 -19.55
N ALA A 276 -15.87 8.80 -18.77
CA ALA A 276 -16.06 7.40 -19.14
C ALA A 276 -16.93 7.25 -20.40
N ALA A 277 -18.00 8.04 -20.53
CA ALA A 277 -18.83 8.07 -21.72
C ALA A 277 -18.04 8.53 -22.96
N MET A 278 -17.21 9.57 -22.84
CA MET A 278 -16.31 10.00 -23.92
C MET A 278 -15.30 8.92 -24.30
N TRP A 279 -14.73 8.21 -23.33
CA TRP A 279 -13.81 7.11 -23.61
C TRP A 279 -14.50 5.97 -24.36
N ALA A 280 -15.71 5.58 -23.95
CA ALA A 280 -16.50 4.57 -24.63
C ALA A 280 -16.82 4.95 -26.09
N GLU A 281 -17.13 6.23 -26.36
CA GLU A 281 -17.30 6.74 -27.73
C GLU A 281 -16.02 6.63 -28.57
N LEU A 282 -14.85 6.96 -28.00
CA LEU A 282 -13.57 6.88 -28.72
C LEU A 282 -13.11 5.46 -29.01
N CYS A 283 -13.50 4.51 -28.17
CA CYS A 283 -13.18 3.10 -28.32
C CYS A 283 -14.14 2.36 -29.28
N ASP A 284 -15.12 3.05 -29.88
CA ASP A 284 -16.23 2.45 -30.62
C ASP A 284 -16.99 1.39 -29.79
N ASP A 285 -16.88 1.45 -28.46
CA ASP A 285 -17.47 0.52 -27.48
C ASP A 285 -18.92 0.89 -27.12
N VAL A 286 -19.50 1.87 -27.82
CA VAL A 286 -20.95 2.09 -27.84
C VAL A 286 -21.58 1.01 -28.70
N ASP A 287 -21.43 -0.25 -28.28
CA ASP A 287 -21.87 -1.40 -29.06
C ASP A 287 -23.41 -1.35 -29.16
N ASP A 288 -23.91 -1.16 -30.39
CA ASP A 288 -25.31 -1.24 -30.84
C ASP A 288 -25.92 -2.66 -30.66
N ARG A 289 -25.25 -3.54 -29.90
CA ARG A 289 -25.76 -4.85 -29.53
C ARG A 289 -26.77 -4.70 -28.40
N ALA A 290 -27.99 -4.40 -28.81
CA ALA A 290 -29.16 -4.87 -28.10
C ALA A 290 -29.06 -6.40 -28.04
N ASP A 291 -28.48 -6.93 -26.95
CA ASP A 291 -28.64 -8.33 -26.59
C ASP A 291 -30.13 -8.66 -26.72
N GLY A 292 -30.44 -9.66 -27.55
CA GLY A 292 -31.82 -10.04 -27.84
C GLY A 292 -32.59 -10.32 -26.54
N PRO A 293 -33.93 -10.26 -26.57
CA PRO A 293 -34.80 -10.30 -25.38
C PRO A 293 -34.61 -11.53 -24.46
N ASP A 294 -33.86 -12.54 -24.91
CA ASP A 294 -33.61 -13.82 -24.21
C ASP A 294 -32.18 -13.97 -23.64
N ALA A 295 -31.32 -12.96 -23.74
CA ALA A 295 -29.99 -13.03 -23.11
C ALA A 295 -30.14 -12.96 -21.57
N PRO A 296 -29.59 -13.93 -20.80
CA PRO A 296 -29.66 -13.89 -19.34
C PRO A 296 -28.94 -12.64 -18.82
N GLY A 297 -29.70 -11.73 -18.19
CA GLY A 297 -29.17 -10.47 -17.67
C GLY A 297 -28.02 -10.70 -16.68
N VAL A 298 -26.88 -10.07 -16.94
CA VAL A 298 -25.69 -10.16 -16.08
C VAL A 298 -25.90 -9.30 -14.82
N PRO A 299 -25.57 -9.79 -13.61
CA PRO A 299 -25.79 -9.04 -12.37
C PRO A 299 -25.04 -7.70 -12.34
N ILE A 300 -25.73 -6.62 -11.98
CA ILE A 300 -25.21 -5.23 -11.95
C ILE A 300 -24.64 -4.86 -10.56
N GLY A 301 -24.94 -5.65 -9.52
CA GLY A 301 -24.39 -5.47 -8.17
C GLY A 301 -25.13 -6.30 -7.10
N PRO A 302 -24.62 -6.31 -5.86
CA PRO A 302 -25.22 -7.05 -4.74
C PRO A 302 -26.60 -6.48 -4.39
N THR A 303 -27.55 -7.37 -4.07
CA THR A 303 -28.90 -6.94 -3.67
C THR A 303 -28.84 -6.54 -2.19
N ARG A 304 -28.76 -5.24 -1.87
CA ARG A 304 -28.94 -4.77 -0.48
C ARG A 304 -30.36 -5.12 -0.04
N ALA A 305 -30.55 -6.21 0.72
CA ALA A 305 -31.87 -6.67 1.14
C ALA A 305 -32.02 -6.65 2.67
N PRO A 306 -33.26 -6.60 3.17
CA PRO A 306 -33.64 -7.62 4.13
C PRO A 306 -34.82 -8.39 3.55
N LEU A 307 -34.62 -9.65 3.16
CA LEU A 307 -35.72 -10.50 2.68
C LEU A 307 -35.87 -11.74 3.56
N PRO A 308 -37.06 -11.91 4.14
CA PRO A 308 -37.69 -13.22 4.29
C PRO A 308 -39.14 -13.18 3.76
N ALA A 309 -39.80 -14.25 3.33
CA ALA A 309 -39.38 -15.44 2.60
C ALA A 309 -40.48 -15.67 1.53
N GLY A 310 -40.12 -15.98 0.27
CA GLY A 310 -41.07 -16.50 -0.72
C GLY A 310 -41.08 -15.94 -2.15
N VAL A 311 -40.16 -15.05 -2.58
CA VAL A 311 -40.15 -14.46 -3.95
C VAL A 311 -38.70 -14.29 -4.46
N PRO A 312 -38.39 -14.50 -5.78
CA PRO A 312 -37.03 -14.76 -6.30
C PRO A 312 -36.13 -13.51 -6.47
N PRO A 313 -34.81 -13.69 -6.69
CA PRO A 313 -33.80 -12.65 -6.49
C PRO A 313 -33.41 -11.85 -7.76
N VAL A 314 -32.67 -10.77 -7.49
CA VAL A 314 -31.87 -9.88 -8.37
C VAL A 314 -32.67 -8.86 -9.21
N PRO A 315 -32.43 -7.55 -9.04
CA PRO A 315 -32.98 -6.54 -9.95
C PRO A 315 -32.39 -6.76 -11.36
N ARG A 316 -33.27 -7.14 -12.29
CA ARG A 316 -32.99 -7.18 -13.73
C ARG A 316 -33.61 -5.93 -14.37
N ARG A 317 -32.97 -5.43 -15.42
CA ARG A 317 -33.53 -4.37 -16.27
C ARG A 317 -34.97 -4.74 -16.68
N PRO A 318 -35.99 -3.88 -16.45
CA PRO A 318 -37.30 -4.12 -17.03
C PRO A 318 -37.18 -4.08 -18.55
N ALA A 319 -37.69 -5.11 -19.23
CA ALA A 319 -37.83 -5.08 -20.68
C ALA A 319 -38.62 -3.83 -21.08
N ALA A 320 -38.12 -3.07 -22.05
CA ALA A 320 -38.75 -1.85 -22.51
C ALA A 320 -40.09 -2.15 -23.19
N GLY A 321 -41.15 -2.23 -22.40
CA GLY A 321 -42.53 -2.20 -22.86
C GLY A 321 -42.90 -0.76 -23.21
N ARG A 322 -43.17 -0.50 -24.48
CA ARG A 322 -43.82 0.75 -24.90
C ARG A 322 -45.18 0.88 -24.22
N GLY A 323 -45.34 1.90 -23.38
CA GLY A 323 -46.63 2.46 -23.01
C GLY A 323 -46.89 2.52 -21.50
N GLY A 324 -46.90 3.73 -20.95
CA GLY A 324 -47.42 3.99 -19.62
C GLY A 324 -46.66 5.08 -18.89
N THR A 325 -47.17 6.31 -18.94
CA THR A 325 -46.72 7.45 -18.12
C THR A 325 -46.97 7.15 -16.64
N ALA A 326 -45.92 6.81 -15.90
CA ALA A 326 -45.91 6.85 -14.44
C ALA A 326 -44.53 7.32 -13.97
N SER A 327 -44.50 8.45 -13.27
CA SER A 327 -43.31 9.02 -12.64
C SER A 327 -42.83 8.11 -11.50
N GLY A 328 -41.80 7.30 -11.77
CA GLY A 328 -40.97 6.58 -10.80
C GLY A 328 -39.60 7.26 -10.61
N PRO A 329 -38.77 6.80 -9.66
CA PRO A 329 -37.50 7.46 -9.32
C PRO A 329 -36.56 7.47 -10.54
N ALA A 330 -35.75 8.53 -10.63
CA ALA A 330 -34.95 8.91 -11.79
C ALA A 330 -34.40 7.71 -12.58
N ALA A 331 -34.95 7.49 -13.77
CA ALA A 331 -34.36 6.57 -14.75
C ALA A 331 -32.95 7.07 -15.06
N ASP A 332 -31.96 6.17 -14.91
CA ASP A 332 -30.55 6.37 -15.23
C ASP A 332 -30.40 7.09 -16.58
N ARG A 333 -30.05 8.37 -16.54
CA ARG A 333 -29.66 9.09 -17.74
C ARG A 333 -28.25 8.65 -18.09
N VAL A 334 -28.06 8.19 -19.32
CA VAL A 334 -26.72 7.96 -19.88
C VAL A 334 -25.92 9.25 -19.71
N PRO A 335 -24.70 9.20 -19.13
CA PRO A 335 -23.86 10.39 -18.97
C PRO A 335 -23.59 11.04 -20.32
N VAL A 336 -23.59 12.37 -20.37
CA VAL A 336 -23.23 13.08 -21.60
C VAL A 336 -21.70 13.03 -21.76
N PRO A 337 -21.16 12.56 -22.90
CA PRO A 337 -19.73 12.53 -23.16
C PRO A 337 -19.09 13.92 -23.07
N ASP A 338 -17.94 14.02 -22.39
CA ASP A 338 -17.16 15.27 -22.30
C ASP A 338 -15.65 15.01 -22.44
N ALA A 339 -15.04 15.59 -23.49
CA ALA A 339 -13.61 15.51 -23.75
C ALA A 339 -12.74 16.28 -22.75
N GLY A 340 -13.27 17.38 -22.19
CA GLY A 340 -12.62 18.15 -21.13
C GLY A 340 -12.47 17.33 -19.86
N GLU A 341 -13.51 16.60 -19.47
CA GLU A 341 -13.46 15.70 -18.30
C GLU A 341 -12.52 14.51 -18.54
N LEU A 342 -12.46 13.96 -19.76
CA LEU A 342 -11.49 12.91 -20.10
C LEU A 342 -10.04 13.40 -19.95
N VAL A 343 -9.74 14.63 -20.40
CA VAL A 343 -8.43 15.26 -20.22
C VAL A 343 -8.15 15.50 -18.74
N ARG A 344 -9.13 15.99 -17.97
CA ARG A 344 -9.00 16.19 -16.52
C ARG A 344 -8.67 14.88 -15.81
N LEU A 345 -9.40 13.79 -16.10
CA LEU A 345 -9.15 12.46 -15.55
C LEU A 345 -7.72 11.98 -15.82
N SER A 346 -7.23 12.13 -17.06
CA SER A 346 -5.85 11.73 -17.39
C SER A 346 -4.81 12.56 -16.61
N ARG A 347 -5.07 13.85 -16.37
CA ARG A 347 -4.22 14.72 -15.54
C ARG A 347 -4.24 14.30 -14.07
N VAL A 348 -5.39 13.92 -13.53
CA VAL A 348 -5.49 13.38 -12.17
C VAL A 348 -4.64 12.11 -12.06
N LEU A 349 -4.88 11.11 -12.91
CA LEU A 349 -4.18 9.83 -12.84
C LEU A 349 -2.67 9.93 -13.07
N SER A 350 -2.24 10.84 -13.94
CA SER A 350 -0.81 11.09 -14.21
C SER A 350 -0.12 11.94 -13.13
N GLY A 351 -0.86 12.60 -12.25
CA GLY A 351 -0.29 13.50 -11.25
C GLY A 351 -0.01 14.91 -11.80
N GLU A 352 -0.66 15.29 -12.89
CA GLU A 352 -0.56 16.59 -13.56
C GLU A 352 -1.73 17.54 -13.27
N TRP A 353 -2.67 17.13 -12.43
CA TRP A 353 -3.74 18.00 -11.97
C TRP A 353 -3.18 19.03 -10.97
N ALA A 354 -3.52 20.30 -11.17
CA ALA A 354 -2.94 21.41 -10.42
C ALA A 354 -3.76 21.81 -9.18
N GLU A 355 -4.90 21.17 -8.95
CA GLU A 355 -5.76 21.45 -7.80
C GLU A 355 -5.44 20.50 -6.63
N THR A 356 -6.06 20.77 -5.48
CA THR A 356 -5.90 19.94 -4.28
C THR A 356 -6.81 18.71 -4.37
N PRO A 357 -6.25 17.49 -4.29
CA PRO A 357 -7.08 16.30 -4.19
C PRO A 357 -7.95 16.31 -2.95
N HIS A 358 -9.14 15.71 -3.03
CA HIS A 358 -10.03 15.55 -1.89
C HIS A 358 -9.48 14.49 -0.92
N TRP A 359 -8.46 14.87 -0.13
CA TRP A 359 -7.68 13.96 0.71
C TRP A 359 -8.52 13.15 1.69
N SER A 360 -9.56 13.74 2.28
CA SER A 360 -10.46 13.01 3.19
C SER A 360 -11.16 11.82 2.49
N LEU A 361 -11.45 11.94 1.20
CA LEU A 361 -12.09 10.88 0.42
C LEU A 361 -11.09 9.81 0.00
N LEU A 362 -9.91 10.23 -0.47
CA LEU A 362 -8.80 9.32 -0.73
C LEU A 362 -8.35 8.57 0.53
N ASP A 363 -8.33 9.20 1.70
CA ASP A 363 -8.00 8.55 2.97
C ASP A 363 -9.07 7.53 3.37
N THR A 364 -10.34 7.84 3.15
CA THR A 364 -11.43 6.88 3.34
C THR A 364 -11.27 5.68 2.41
N LEU A 365 -11.03 5.92 1.12
CA LEU A 365 -10.78 4.87 0.12
C LEU A 365 -9.60 4.00 0.52
N TYR A 366 -8.48 4.60 0.92
CA TYR A 366 -7.30 3.87 1.39
C TYR A 366 -7.61 2.90 2.53
N ARG A 367 -8.44 3.31 3.50
CA ARG A 367 -8.87 2.43 4.60
C ARG A 367 -9.77 1.29 4.14
N VAL A 368 -10.70 1.55 3.22
CA VAL A 368 -11.51 0.48 2.63
C VAL A 368 -10.63 -0.53 1.89
N LEU A 369 -9.70 -0.05 1.06
CA LEU A 369 -8.77 -0.89 0.29
C LEU A 369 -7.86 -1.73 1.19
N GLN A 370 -7.39 -1.18 2.32
CA GLN A 370 -6.63 -1.96 3.31
C GLN A 370 -7.43 -3.13 3.85
N VAL A 371 -8.65 -2.88 4.32
CA VAL A 371 -9.51 -3.91 4.89
C VAL A 371 -9.85 -4.97 3.84
N LEU A 372 -10.16 -4.56 2.61
CA LEU A 372 -10.35 -5.50 1.50
C LEU A 372 -9.09 -6.33 1.24
N GLY A 373 -7.91 -5.71 1.23
CA GLY A 373 -6.63 -6.42 1.12
C GLY A 373 -6.49 -7.51 2.18
N TRP A 374 -6.71 -7.17 3.46
CA TRP A 374 -6.63 -8.13 4.57
C TRP A 374 -7.68 -9.25 4.50
N LEU A 375 -8.88 -8.97 3.99
CA LEU A 375 -9.95 -9.97 3.81
C LEU A 375 -9.67 -10.94 2.66
N LEU A 376 -8.83 -10.55 1.71
CA LEU A 376 -8.45 -11.33 0.52
C LEU A 376 -7.15 -12.10 0.72
N GLU A 377 -6.31 -11.71 1.69
CA GLU A 377 -5.11 -12.47 2.03
C GLU A 377 -5.50 -13.92 2.38
N PRO A 378 -4.82 -14.93 1.82
CA PRO A 378 -5.06 -16.30 2.21
C PRO A 378 -4.75 -16.45 3.70
N THR A 379 -5.75 -16.86 4.48
CA THR A 379 -5.57 -17.19 5.91
C THR A 379 -4.63 -18.39 6.01
N GLY A 380 -3.32 -18.16 6.11
CA GLY A 380 -2.35 -19.24 6.32
C GLY A 380 -0.94 -19.09 5.75
N LEU A 381 -0.48 -17.93 5.27
CA LEU A 381 0.92 -17.76 4.87
C LEU A 381 1.46 -16.40 5.34
N GLY A 382 2.23 -16.42 6.44
CA GLY A 382 3.37 -15.52 6.54
C GLY A 382 4.35 -15.77 5.37
N PRO A 383 5.44 -15.00 5.21
CA PRO A 383 6.40 -15.21 4.14
C PRO A 383 7.05 -16.59 4.30
N GLY A 384 6.47 -17.60 3.65
CA GLY A 384 7.00 -18.96 3.61
C GLY A 384 8.25 -19.00 2.74
N PRO A 385 9.22 -19.87 3.07
CA PRO A 385 10.46 -19.99 2.31
C PRO A 385 10.15 -20.43 0.87
N GLY A 386 11.00 -19.99 -0.06
CA GLY A 386 10.83 -20.18 -1.51
C GLY A 386 10.62 -21.64 -1.93
N PRO A 387 10.22 -21.85 -3.21
CA PRO A 387 9.75 -23.15 -3.67
C PRO A 387 10.90 -24.16 -3.68
N GLU A 388 10.81 -25.18 -2.83
CA GLU A 388 11.62 -26.39 -2.97
C GLU A 388 11.15 -27.20 -4.20
N PRO A 389 12.08 -27.82 -4.95
CA PRO A 389 11.75 -28.60 -6.13
C PRO A 389 11.08 -29.93 -5.75
N GLY A 390 9.80 -30.09 -6.12
CA GLY A 390 9.05 -31.33 -5.92
C GLY A 390 9.53 -32.49 -6.82
N PRO A 391 9.30 -33.76 -6.41
CA PRO A 391 9.74 -34.93 -7.16
C PRO A 391 8.81 -35.25 -8.35
N GLU A 392 9.39 -35.90 -9.37
CA GLU A 392 8.80 -36.23 -10.67
C GLU A 392 7.51 -37.08 -10.64
N PRO A 393 6.67 -37.01 -11.70
CA PRO A 393 5.30 -37.51 -11.67
C PRO A 393 5.20 -39.02 -11.94
N GLY A 394 4.64 -39.75 -10.96
CA GLY A 394 4.14 -41.11 -11.12
C GLY A 394 2.76 -41.15 -11.75
N ALA A 395 2.57 -42.08 -12.69
CA ALA A 395 1.41 -42.21 -13.54
C ALA A 395 0.10 -42.58 -12.81
N GLY A 396 -1.01 -41.97 -13.28
CA GLY A 396 -2.32 -42.60 -13.32
C GLY A 396 -3.39 -41.99 -12.40
N THR A 397 -4.29 -41.19 -12.96
CA THR A 397 -5.76 -41.35 -12.87
C THR A 397 -6.46 -40.23 -13.64
N ALA A 398 -6.98 -40.56 -14.82
CA ALA A 398 -7.83 -39.68 -15.62
C ALA A 398 -9.25 -39.68 -15.00
N GLY A 399 -9.46 -38.81 -14.02
CA GLY A 399 -10.77 -38.61 -13.38
C GLY A 399 -10.98 -37.26 -12.68
N GLY A 400 -9.92 -36.47 -12.44
CA GLY A 400 -9.97 -35.21 -11.66
C GLY A 400 -9.77 -33.92 -12.45
N ALA A 401 -9.77 -33.95 -13.79
CA ALA A 401 -9.36 -32.79 -14.59
C ALA A 401 -10.32 -31.58 -14.52
N ALA A 402 -11.62 -31.80 -14.29
CA ALA A 402 -12.62 -30.73 -14.24
C ALA A 402 -12.71 -30.03 -12.87
N GLU A 403 -12.58 -30.79 -11.76
CA GLU A 403 -12.57 -30.22 -10.41
C GLU A 403 -11.23 -29.52 -10.09
N ASN A 404 -10.11 -30.07 -10.56
CA ASN A 404 -8.81 -29.41 -10.39
C ASN A 404 -8.66 -28.14 -11.24
N SER A 405 -9.25 -28.07 -12.45
CA SER A 405 -9.18 -26.87 -13.29
C SER A 405 -10.03 -25.72 -12.76
N ALA A 406 -11.23 -26.02 -12.24
CA ALA A 406 -12.08 -25.01 -11.59
C ALA A 406 -11.40 -24.44 -10.33
N GLY A 407 -10.72 -25.28 -9.54
CA GLY A 407 -9.92 -24.85 -8.39
C GLY A 407 -8.77 -23.93 -8.78
N THR A 408 -8.02 -24.26 -9.85
CA THR A 408 -6.92 -23.42 -10.33
C THR A 408 -7.38 -22.09 -10.92
N ASP A 409 -8.52 -22.07 -11.61
CA ASP A 409 -9.09 -20.84 -12.19
C ASP A 409 -9.62 -19.89 -11.11
N ASP A 410 -10.25 -20.42 -10.07
CA ASP A 410 -10.77 -19.61 -8.97
C ASP A 410 -9.64 -19.08 -8.07
N GLU A 411 -8.58 -19.84 -7.87
CA GLU A 411 -7.36 -19.35 -7.23
C GLU A 411 -6.68 -18.25 -8.06
N ALA A 412 -6.61 -18.42 -9.38
CA ALA A 412 -6.09 -17.40 -10.29
C ALA A 412 -6.93 -16.11 -10.24
N ARG A 413 -8.26 -16.23 -10.23
CA ARG A 413 -9.17 -15.07 -10.04
C ARG A 413 -8.99 -14.42 -8.68
N GLY A 414 -8.86 -15.19 -7.61
CA GLY A 414 -8.60 -14.67 -6.26
C GLY A 414 -7.32 -13.83 -6.21
N ARG A 415 -6.23 -14.34 -6.81
CA ARG A 415 -4.96 -13.61 -6.95
C ARG A 415 -5.11 -12.34 -7.79
N ALA A 416 -5.90 -12.37 -8.86
CA ALA A 416 -6.16 -11.19 -9.70
C ALA A 416 -6.92 -10.10 -8.96
N VAL A 417 -7.93 -10.48 -8.18
CA VAL A 417 -8.69 -9.52 -7.36
C VAL A 417 -7.80 -8.87 -6.30
N LEU A 418 -7.00 -9.65 -5.57
CA LEU A 418 -6.05 -9.11 -4.61
C LEU A 418 -5.00 -8.21 -5.29
N ALA A 419 -4.48 -8.61 -6.44
CA ALA A 419 -3.54 -7.78 -7.22
C ALA A 419 -4.16 -6.43 -7.64
N GLY A 420 -5.44 -6.41 -8.01
CA GLY A 420 -6.18 -5.18 -8.29
C GLY A 420 -6.22 -4.24 -7.08
N VAL A 421 -6.62 -4.75 -5.91
CA VAL A 421 -6.62 -3.98 -4.65
C VAL A 421 -5.23 -3.42 -4.32
N LEU A 422 -4.18 -4.23 -4.47
CA LEU A 422 -2.80 -3.81 -4.21
C LEU A 422 -2.33 -2.72 -5.20
N VAL A 423 -2.70 -2.81 -6.48
CA VAL A 423 -2.37 -1.76 -7.46
C VAL A 423 -3.02 -0.43 -7.09
N GLU A 424 -4.26 -0.46 -6.61
CA GLU A 424 -4.97 0.75 -6.18
C GLU A 424 -4.33 1.37 -4.92
N LEU A 425 -3.94 0.53 -3.95
CA LEU A 425 -3.13 0.97 -2.82
C LEU A 425 -1.80 1.59 -3.28
N ALA A 426 -1.17 1.05 -4.32
CA ALA A 426 0.05 1.62 -4.89
C ALA A 426 -0.19 3.00 -5.52
N GLN A 427 -1.22 3.14 -6.35
CA GLN A 427 -1.56 4.42 -6.99
C GLN A 427 -1.89 5.51 -5.98
N LEU A 428 -2.63 5.16 -4.93
CA LEU A 428 -2.99 6.09 -3.87
C LEU A 428 -1.75 6.54 -3.08
N ASN A 429 -0.83 5.62 -2.79
CA ASN A 429 0.46 6.00 -2.20
C ASN A 429 1.31 6.86 -3.14
N ARG A 430 1.23 6.65 -4.46
CA ARG A 430 1.85 7.55 -5.44
C ARG A 430 1.25 8.95 -5.35
N PHE A 431 -0.07 9.07 -5.22
CA PHE A 431 -0.75 10.36 -5.03
C PHE A 431 -0.25 11.08 -3.78
N ARG A 432 0.01 10.34 -2.69
CA ARG A 432 0.58 10.87 -1.45
C ARG A 432 2.09 11.13 -1.51
N ALA A 433 2.72 10.97 -2.67
CA ALA A 433 4.17 11.01 -2.85
C ALA A 433 4.94 10.05 -1.92
N ARG A 434 4.36 8.86 -1.69
CA ARG A 434 4.94 7.75 -0.92
C ARG A 434 5.47 6.67 -1.86
N GLY A 435 6.59 6.96 -2.52
CA GLY A 435 7.27 6.11 -3.49
C GLY A 435 7.70 4.75 -2.93
N SER A 436 8.19 4.68 -1.69
CA SER A 436 8.56 3.41 -1.03
C SER A 436 7.35 2.47 -0.88
N HIS A 437 6.23 3.00 -0.41
CA HIS A 437 4.96 2.27 -0.29
C HIS A 437 4.38 1.89 -1.66
N THR A 438 4.47 2.81 -2.63
CA THR A 438 4.08 2.55 -4.02
C THR A 438 4.83 1.32 -4.54
N ALA A 439 6.16 1.29 -4.38
CA ALA A 439 6.99 0.17 -4.79
C ALA A 439 6.68 -1.12 -4.01
N HIS A 440 6.39 -1.03 -2.71
CA HIS A 440 5.97 -2.17 -1.89
C HIS A 440 4.71 -2.85 -2.46
N PHE A 441 3.63 -2.09 -2.65
CA PHE A 441 2.37 -2.63 -3.13
C PHE A 441 2.47 -3.15 -4.58
N VAL A 442 3.23 -2.46 -5.44
CA VAL A 442 3.51 -2.97 -6.79
C VAL A 442 4.25 -4.30 -6.74
N ARG A 443 5.32 -4.43 -5.93
CA ARG A 443 6.07 -5.69 -5.81
C ARG A 443 5.15 -6.84 -5.40
N ARG A 444 4.27 -6.60 -4.42
CA ARG A 444 3.29 -7.59 -3.96
C ARG A 444 2.30 -7.98 -5.07
N ALA A 445 1.74 -7.00 -5.79
CA ALA A 445 0.85 -7.27 -6.91
C ALA A 445 1.55 -8.08 -8.01
N THR A 446 2.79 -7.75 -8.35
CA THR A 446 3.56 -8.48 -9.36
C THR A 446 4.03 -9.87 -8.91
N ALA A 447 4.16 -10.11 -7.60
CA ALA A 447 4.45 -11.43 -7.06
C ALA A 447 3.23 -12.36 -7.20
N LEU A 448 2.01 -11.82 -7.04
CA LEU A 448 0.76 -12.57 -7.26
C LEU A 448 0.52 -12.84 -8.74
N LEU A 449 0.74 -11.81 -9.59
CA LEU A 449 0.55 -11.84 -11.03
C LEU A 449 1.76 -11.20 -11.75
N PRO A 450 2.75 -12.01 -12.14
CA PRO A 450 3.88 -11.54 -12.94
C PRO A 450 3.41 -10.85 -14.23
N GLY A 451 3.90 -9.64 -14.47
CA GLY A 451 3.53 -8.87 -15.67
C GLY A 451 2.15 -8.21 -15.62
N HIS A 452 1.51 -8.11 -14.45
CA HIS A 452 0.21 -7.44 -14.27
C HIS A 452 0.21 -6.02 -14.90
N PRO A 453 -0.54 -5.78 -16.00
CA PRO A 453 -0.43 -4.52 -16.76
C PRO A 453 -0.74 -3.25 -15.94
N PRO A 454 -1.75 -3.24 -15.05
CA PRO A 454 -1.99 -2.09 -14.16
C PRO A 454 -0.80 -1.79 -13.22
N ALA A 455 -0.13 -2.84 -12.70
CA ALA A 455 1.06 -2.66 -11.86
C ALA A 455 2.23 -2.02 -12.65
N LEU A 456 2.45 -2.48 -13.89
CA LEU A 456 3.44 -1.89 -14.80
C LEU A 456 3.07 -0.45 -15.20
N ARG A 457 1.79 -0.11 -15.25
CA ARG A 457 1.34 1.28 -15.48
C ARG A 457 1.73 2.17 -14.29
N VAL A 458 1.53 1.72 -13.05
CA VAL A 458 1.95 2.47 -11.85
C VAL A 458 3.46 2.76 -11.90
N LEU A 459 4.28 1.76 -12.22
CA LEU A 459 5.73 1.93 -12.33
C LEU A 459 6.11 2.96 -13.40
N ARG A 460 5.52 2.86 -14.59
CA ARG A 460 5.78 3.84 -15.66
C ARG A 460 5.38 5.27 -15.27
N LEU A 461 4.28 5.42 -14.53
CA LEU A 461 3.85 6.73 -14.01
C LEU A 461 4.80 7.23 -12.93
N ALA A 462 5.25 6.37 -12.02
CA ALA A 462 6.23 6.71 -10.98
C ALA A 462 7.60 7.08 -11.58
N ASP A 463 8.06 6.40 -12.63
CA ASP A 463 9.31 6.73 -13.33
C ASP A 463 9.20 8.06 -14.08
N ALA A 464 8.10 8.30 -14.80
CA ALA A 464 7.91 9.53 -15.58
C ALA A 464 7.63 10.75 -14.68
N ARG A 465 6.96 10.53 -13.55
CA ARG A 465 6.48 11.54 -12.60
C ARG A 465 6.55 10.97 -11.17
N PRO A 466 7.73 10.97 -10.54
CA PRO A 466 7.90 10.40 -9.20
C PRO A 466 7.11 11.17 -8.14
N VAL A 467 6.96 12.48 -8.33
CA VAL A 467 6.19 13.35 -7.43
C VAL A 467 5.08 14.05 -8.22
N PRO A 468 3.79 13.81 -7.89
CA PRO A 468 2.66 14.54 -8.45
C PRO A 468 2.76 16.05 -8.23
N LEU A 469 2.15 16.86 -9.09
CA LEU A 469 2.22 18.33 -8.99
C LEU A 469 1.67 18.85 -7.65
N TRP A 470 0.52 18.33 -7.20
CA TRP A 470 -0.07 18.71 -5.92
C TRP A 470 0.78 18.33 -4.70
N ALA A 471 1.77 17.43 -4.83
CA ALA A 471 2.65 17.07 -3.73
C ALA A 471 3.85 18.03 -3.61
N ARG A 472 4.06 18.94 -4.57
CA ARG A 472 5.16 19.92 -4.56
C ARG A 472 4.85 21.18 -3.74
N ASP A 473 3.58 21.41 -3.43
CA ASP A 473 3.14 22.52 -2.60
C ASP A 473 2.53 21.96 -1.30
N ARG A 474 3.03 22.44 -0.16
CA ARG A 474 2.55 22.06 1.17
C ARG A 474 1.04 22.31 1.33
N ALA A 475 0.48 23.33 0.68
CA ALA A 475 -0.94 23.66 0.77
C ALA A 475 -1.83 22.59 0.13
N THR A 476 -1.35 21.95 -0.94
CA THR A 476 -2.10 20.96 -1.72
C THR A 476 -1.67 19.51 -1.43
N ALA A 477 -0.50 19.32 -0.82
CA ALA A 477 0.06 18.02 -0.48
C ALA A 477 -0.74 17.31 0.61
N TRP A 478 -0.74 15.98 0.54
CA TRP A 478 -1.29 15.12 1.58
C TRP A 478 -0.55 15.33 2.90
N ARG A 479 -1.29 15.26 4.01
CA ARG A 479 -0.77 15.37 5.38
C ARG A 479 -1.34 14.24 6.20
N SER A 480 -0.49 13.59 6.99
CA SER A 480 -0.83 12.44 7.84
C SER A 480 -1.72 12.79 9.01
#